data_AF-A0A558R8I7-F1
#
_entry.id   AF-A0A558R8I7-F1
#
_cell.length_a   1.000
_cell.length_b   1.000
_cell.length_c   1.000
_cell.angle_alpha   90.00
_cell.angle_beta   90.00
_cell.angle_gamma   90.00
#
_symmetry.space_group_name_H-M   'P 1'
#
loop_
_entity.id
_entity.type
_entity.pdbx_description
1 polymer ?
#
loop_
_entity_poly.entity_id
_entity_poly.type
_entity_poly.pdbx_seq_one_letter_code
_entity_poly.pdbx_strand_id
1 'polypeptide(L)'
;MATAAPAESMTIAAELQARIDQLARDSRMLSVGELCRRVDAVRNIAAARRLLPLARLAGSLRDALAEGGRGTPMTPWIEAMRESLGHDAQDEATARAFVASVGVRLAG
;
A
#
# COMPACT_ATOMS: atom_id res chain seq x y z
N MET A 1 -6.77 -35.90 -8.83
CA MET A 1 -7.81 -35.19 -8.07
C MET A 1 -7.20 -34.72 -6.76
N ALA A 2 -6.87 -33.43 -6.65
CA ALA A 2 -6.47 -32.80 -5.40
C ALA A 2 -7.50 -31.70 -5.11
N THR A 3 -8.45 -32.04 -4.23
CA THR A 3 -9.42 -31.11 -3.67
C THR A 3 -8.73 -30.19 -2.67
N ALA A 4 -8.46 -28.96 -3.07
CA ALA A 4 -8.15 -27.87 -2.15
C ALA A 4 -9.39 -26.96 -2.04
N ALA A 5 -10.15 -27.16 -0.97
CA ALA A 5 -11.04 -26.16 -0.38
C ALA A 5 -10.48 -25.85 1.03
N PRO A 6 -10.66 -24.64 1.62
CA PRO A 6 -11.54 -23.55 1.20
C PRO A 6 -10.80 -22.23 0.97
N ALA A 7 -11.21 -21.47 -0.05
CA ALA A 7 -10.90 -20.04 -0.14
C ALA A 7 -11.90 -19.24 0.72
N GLU A 8 -11.99 -19.50 2.03
CA GLU A 8 -12.98 -18.82 2.91
C GLU A 8 -12.41 -18.35 4.25
N SER A 9 -11.09 -18.26 4.37
CA SER A 9 -10.46 -17.44 5.40
C SER A 9 -9.42 -16.55 4.73
N MET A 10 -9.92 -15.63 3.90
CA MET A 10 -9.08 -14.58 3.34
C MET A 10 -8.64 -13.69 4.51
N THR A 11 -7.44 -13.97 5.03
CA THR A 11 -6.81 -13.14 6.05
C THR A 11 -6.79 -11.71 5.55
N ILE A 12 -6.99 -10.76 6.44
CA ILE A 12 -6.98 -9.35 6.06
C ILE A 12 -5.72 -8.95 5.28
N ALA A 13 -4.57 -9.51 5.63
CA ALA A 13 -3.33 -9.28 4.88
C ALA A 13 -3.48 -9.65 3.40
N ALA A 14 -4.16 -10.76 3.08
CA ALA A 14 -4.44 -11.15 1.70
C ALA A 14 -5.45 -10.21 1.00
N GLU A 15 -6.46 -9.71 1.73
CA GLU A 15 -7.38 -8.67 1.22
C GLU A 15 -6.64 -7.36 0.88
N LEU A 16 -5.81 -6.88 1.80
CA LEU A 16 -5.00 -5.68 1.61
C LEU A 16 -4.00 -5.87 0.46
N GLN A 17 -3.35 -7.03 0.40
CA GLN A 17 -2.44 -7.39 -0.69
C GLN A 17 -3.15 -7.36 -2.05
N ALA A 18 -4.34 -7.96 -2.15
CA ALA A 18 -5.12 -7.95 -3.38
C ALA A 18 -5.53 -6.53 -3.81
N ARG A 19 -5.90 -5.68 -2.84
CA ARG A 19 -6.22 -4.27 -3.09
C ARG A 19 -5.01 -3.46 -3.57
N ILE A 20 -3.84 -3.67 -2.97
CA ILE A 20 -2.58 -3.02 -3.38
C ILE A 20 -2.21 -3.46 -4.81
N ASP A 21 -2.37 -4.75 -5.12
CA ASP A 21 -2.09 -5.28 -6.45
C ASP A 21 -3.06 -4.73 -7.51
N GLN A 22 -4.34 -4.65 -7.17
CA GLN A 22 -5.35 -4.03 -8.03
C GLN A 22 -5.04 -2.54 -8.26
N LEU A 23 -4.63 -1.81 -7.22
CA LEU A 23 -4.18 -0.42 -7.35
C LEU A 23 -2.99 -0.29 -8.31
N ALA A 24 -2.02 -1.21 -8.23
CA ALA A 24 -0.86 -1.21 -9.12
C ALA A 24 -1.28 -1.43 -10.59
N ARG A 25 -2.22 -2.34 -10.84
CA ARG A 25 -2.77 -2.60 -12.19
C ARG A 25 -3.56 -1.42 -12.73
N ASP A 26 -4.45 -0.87 -11.91
CA ASP A 26 -5.33 0.23 -12.29
C ASP A 26 -4.65 1.60 -12.29
N SER A 27 -3.44 1.71 -11.71
CA SER A 27 -2.66 2.96 -11.60
C SER A 27 -2.54 3.74 -12.90
N ARG A 28 -2.35 3.02 -14.02
CA ARG A 28 -2.18 3.61 -15.36
C ARG A 28 -3.48 4.07 -16.00
N MET A 29 -4.60 3.50 -15.59
CA MET A 29 -5.91 3.75 -16.21
C MET A 29 -6.75 4.76 -15.42
N LEU A 30 -6.52 4.87 -14.10
CA LEU A 30 -7.30 5.74 -13.23
C LEU A 30 -6.84 7.20 -13.23
N SER A 31 -7.76 8.07 -12.82
CA SER A 31 -7.45 9.47 -12.53
C SER A 31 -6.81 9.60 -11.14
N VAL A 32 -5.98 10.63 -10.95
CA VAL A 32 -5.30 10.90 -9.66
C VAL A 32 -6.30 10.94 -8.49
N GLY A 33 -7.46 11.57 -8.69
CA GLY A 33 -8.50 11.63 -7.65
C GLY A 33 -9.02 10.24 -7.24
N GLU A 34 -9.19 9.31 -8.17
CA GLU A 34 -9.62 7.95 -7.87
C GLU A 34 -8.49 7.14 -7.22
N LEU A 35 -7.24 7.36 -7.64
CA LEU A 35 -6.08 6.76 -6.98
C LEU A 35 -5.98 7.21 -5.53
N CYS A 36 -6.10 8.51 -5.26
CA CYS A 36 -6.11 9.04 -3.91
C CYS A 36 -7.23 8.43 -3.06
N ARG A 37 -8.45 8.27 -3.59
CA ARG A 37 -9.54 7.61 -2.87
C ARG A 37 -9.23 6.15 -2.54
N ARG A 38 -8.72 5.38 -3.52
CA ARG A 38 -8.40 3.96 -3.31
C ARG A 38 -7.25 3.77 -2.31
N VAL A 39 -6.23 4.62 -2.38
CA VAL A 39 -5.12 4.63 -1.42
C VAL A 39 -5.62 4.99 -0.02
N ASP A 40 -6.49 6.00 0.11
CA ASP A 40 -7.07 6.37 1.40
C ASP A 40 -7.95 5.26 1.99
N ALA A 41 -8.68 4.53 1.15
CA ALA A 41 -9.43 3.34 1.60
C ALA A 41 -8.50 2.24 2.15
N VAL A 42 -7.35 1.99 1.52
CA VAL A 42 -6.33 1.06 2.04
C VAL A 42 -5.77 1.57 3.38
N ARG A 43 -5.48 2.87 3.47
CA ARG A 43 -5.01 3.51 4.71
C ARG A 43 -5.99 3.34 5.87
N ASN A 44 -7.27 3.61 5.64
CA ASN A 44 -8.29 3.51 6.70
C ASN A 44 -8.43 2.08 7.23
N ILE A 45 -8.37 1.09 6.33
CA ILE A 45 -8.42 -0.32 6.71
C ILE A 45 -7.16 -0.72 7.49
N ALA A 46 -5.98 -0.29 7.03
CA ALA A 46 -4.72 -0.55 7.71
C ALA A 46 -4.69 0.07 9.12
N ALA A 47 -5.15 1.33 9.25
CA ALA A 47 -5.23 2.05 10.51
C ALA A 47 -6.18 1.38 11.50
N ALA A 48 -7.36 0.94 11.03
CA ALA A 48 -8.33 0.21 11.85
C ALA A 48 -7.75 -1.09 12.44
N ARG A 49 -6.70 -1.64 11.83
CA ARG A 49 -6.07 -2.91 12.20
C ARG A 49 -4.68 -2.74 12.80
N ARG A 50 -4.32 -1.51 13.17
CA ARG A 50 -3.02 -1.15 13.76
C ARG A 50 -1.82 -1.51 12.88
N LEU A 51 -2.01 -1.59 11.56
CA LEU A 51 -0.94 -1.75 10.58
C LEU A 51 -0.34 -0.37 10.26
N LEU A 52 0.40 0.18 11.24
CA LEU A 52 0.99 1.53 11.18
C LEU A 52 1.89 1.77 9.95
N PRO A 53 2.86 0.89 9.59
CA PRO A 53 3.70 1.12 8.43
C PRO A 53 2.91 1.20 7.13
N LEU A 54 1.92 0.32 6.94
CA LEU A 54 1.07 0.36 5.76
C LEU A 54 0.20 1.62 5.71
N ALA A 55 -0.41 2.01 6.84
CA ALA A 55 -1.22 3.23 6.92
C ALA A 55 -0.38 4.49 6.65
N ARG A 56 0.87 4.51 7.11
CA ARG A 56 1.79 5.63 6.88
C ARG A 56 2.23 5.72 5.42
N LEU A 57 2.64 4.60 4.84
CA LEU A 57 3.00 4.51 3.41
C LEU A 57 1.84 4.95 2.52
N ALA A 58 0.61 4.51 2.81
CA ALA A 58 -0.57 4.90 2.06
C ALA A 58 -0.87 6.40 2.19
N GLY A 59 -0.73 6.96 3.40
CA GLY A 59 -0.86 8.40 3.61
C GLY A 59 0.15 9.21 2.81
N SER A 60 1.42 8.82 2.84
CA SER A 60 2.49 9.49 2.10
C SER A 60 2.36 9.34 0.58
N LEU A 61 1.93 8.18 0.07
CA LEU A 61 1.64 8.02 -1.36
C LEU A 61 0.49 8.94 -1.80
N ARG A 62 -0.58 9.06 -0.99
CA ARG A 62 -1.70 9.95 -1.29
C ARG A 62 -1.25 11.41 -1.36
N ASP A 63 -0.38 11.82 -0.44
CA ASP A 63 0.19 13.17 -0.41
C ASP A 63 1.04 13.43 -1.65
N ALA A 64 1.95 12.51 -1.98
CA ALA A 64 2.76 12.58 -3.20
C ALA A 64 1.91 12.61 -4.47
N LEU A 65 0.81 11.85 -4.54
CA LEU A 65 -0.14 11.91 -5.65
C LEU A 65 -0.88 13.24 -5.71
N ALA A 66 -1.19 13.86 -4.58
CA ALA A 66 -1.84 15.17 -4.54
C ALA A 66 -0.87 16.29 -5.01
N GLU A 67 0.41 16.18 -4.67
CA GLU A 67 1.44 17.14 -5.06
C GLU A 67 1.95 16.93 -6.51
N GLY A 68 2.35 15.71 -6.84
CA GLY A 68 2.98 15.35 -8.12
C GLY A 68 2.00 14.82 -9.18
N GLY A 69 0.73 14.60 -8.82
CA GLY A 69 -0.29 14.09 -9.74
C GLY A 69 0.09 12.74 -10.34
N ARG A 70 -0.14 12.59 -11.66
CA ARG A 70 0.22 11.38 -12.44
C ARG A 70 1.73 11.20 -12.64
N GLY A 71 2.54 12.22 -12.35
CA GLY A 71 4.01 12.12 -12.43
C GLY A 71 4.62 11.30 -11.29
N THR A 72 3.85 11.01 -10.25
CA THR A 72 4.32 10.29 -9.07
C THR A 72 4.61 8.82 -9.41
N PRO A 73 5.85 8.35 -9.27
CA PRO A 73 6.19 6.95 -9.54
C PRO A 73 5.58 6.04 -8.47
N MET A 74 4.54 5.28 -8.84
CA MET A 74 3.80 4.43 -7.89
C MET A 74 4.53 3.14 -7.52
N THR A 75 5.36 2.60 -8.41
CA THR A 75 6.06 1.32 -8.21
C THR A 75 6.79 1.20 -6.86
N PRO A 76 7.70 2.11 -6.47
CA PRO A 76 8.43 1.98 -5.20
C PRO A 76 7.53 2.05 -3.96
N TRP A 77 6.40 2.78 -4.05
CA TRP A 77 5.40 2.81 -2.98
C TRP A 77 4.64 1.49 -2.88
N ILE A 78 4.21 0.93 -4.00
CA ILE A 78 3.50 -0.36 -4.04
C ILE A 78 4.40 -1.48 -3.49
N GLU A 79 5.67 -1.50 -3.89
CA GLU A 79 6.63 -2.48 -3.37
C GLU A 79 6.80 -2.35 -1.86
N ALA A 80 7.05 -1.15 -1.34
CA ALA A 80 7.17 -0.91 0.10
C ALA A 80 5.90 -1.29 0.88
N MET A 81 4.70 -1.05 0.31
CA MET A 81 3.44 -1.47 0.94
C MET A 81 3.34 -2.99 1.04
N ARG A 82 3.72 -3.72 -0.01
CA ARG A 82 3.75 -5.19 -0.01
C ARG A 82 4.78 -5.72 0.99
N GLU A 83 5.97 -5.12 1.02
CA GLU A 83 7.03 -5.47 1.98
C GLU A 83 6.55 -5.25 3.43
N SER A 84 5.84 -4.15 3.70
CA SER A 84 5.33 -3.83 5.03
C SER A 84 4.26 -4.79 5.54
N LEU A 85 3.48 -5.42 4.65
CA LEU A 85 2.47 -6.43 5.01
C LEU A 85 3.09 -7.74 5.49
N GLY A 86 4.30 -8.08 5.00
CA GLY A 86 5.04 -9.26 5.42
C GLY A 86 5.94 -9.02 6.65
N HIS A 87 6.03 -7.78 7.13
CA HIS A 87 6.88 -7.41 8.25
C HIS A 87 6.14 -7.55 9.58
N ASP A 88 6.73 -8.23 10.57
CA ASP A 88 6.07 -8.47 11.87
C ASP A 88 5.97 -7.19 12.71
N ALA A 89 7.01 -6.34 12.68
CA ALA A 89 6.99 -5.06 13.37
C ALA A 89 6.06 -4.05 12.67
N GLN A 90 5.02 -3.63 13.38
CA GLN A 90 3.98 -2.70 12.91
C GLN A 90 3.97 -1.43 13.78
N ASP A 91 5.14 -0.94 14.17
CA ASP A 91 5.32 0.26 15.00
C ASP A 91 5.76 1.49 14.19
N GLU A 92 5.75 2.65 14.85
CA GLU A 92 6.03 3.94 14.22
C GLU A 92 7.47 4.04 13.69
N ALA A 93 8.43 3.41 14.37
CA ALA A 93 9.82 3.38 13.95
C ALA A 93 9.96 2.64 12.61
N THR A 94 9.37 1.46 12.49
CA THR A 94 9.31 0.71 11.23
C THR A 94 8.58 1.49 10.13
N ALA A 95 7.45 2.12 10.46
CA ALA A 95 6.71 2.96 9.51
C ALA A 95 7.57 4.08 8.92
N ARG A 96 8.33 4.78 9.77
CA ARG A 96 9.23 5.85 9.33
C ARG A 96 10.38 5.33 8.49
N ALA A 97 10.96 4.18 8.85
CA ALA A 97 12.03 3.55 8.08
C ALA A 97 11.57 3.17 6.66
N PHE A 98 10.37 2.61 6.51
CA PHE A 98 9.79 2.29 5.21
C PHE A 98 9.58 3.54 4.35
N VAL A 99 8.99 4.60 4.91
CA VAL A 99 8.79 5.87 4.18
C VAL A 99 10.14 6.47 3.75
N ALA A 100 11.15 6.46 4.61
CA ALA A 100 12.49 6.94 4.28
C ALA A 100 13.14 6.11 3.17
N SER A 101 13.01 4.77 3.23
CA SER A 101 13.50 3.86 2.19
C SER A 101 12.89 4.15 0.82
N VAL A 102 11.58 4.42 0.76
CA VAL A 102 10.91 4.86 -0.48
C VAL A 102 11.49 6.18 -0.96
N GLY A 103 11.67 7.17 -0.08
CA GLY A 103 12.29 8.45 -0.43
C GLY A 103 13.68 8.29 -1.07
N VAL A 104 14.51 7.38 -0.55
CA VAL A 104 15.82 7.06 -1.13
C VAL A 104 15.67 6.41 -2.52
N ARG A 105 14.74 5.47 -2.70
CA ARG A 105 14.45 4.86 -4.02
C ARG A 105 13.93 5.87 -5.06
N LEU A 106 13.30 6.95 -4.61
CA LEU A 106 12.78 8.01 -5.47
C LEU A 106 13.85 9.04 -5.88
N ALA A 107 14.89 9.21 -5.05
CA ALA A 107 15.95 10.17 -5.26
C ALA A 107 17.16 9.60 -6.02
N GLY A 108 17.30 8.28 -6.08
CA GLY A 108 18.35 7.57 -6.83
C GLY A 108 17.95 7.29 -8.27
#